data_AF-M5B1L9-F1
#
_entry.id   AF-M5B1L9-F1
#
_cell.length_a   1.000
_cell.length_b   1.000
_cell.length_c   1.000
_cell.angle_alpha   90.00
_cell.angle_beta   90.00
_cell.angle_gamma   90.00
#
_symmetry.space_group_name_H-M   'P 1'
#
loop_
_entity.id
_entity.type
_entity.pdbx_description
1 polymer ?
#
loop_
_entity_poly.entity_id
_entity_poly.type
_entity_poly.pdbx_seq_one_letter_code
_entity_poly.pdbx_strand_id
1 'polypeptide(L)' 'MSELKRYLIVAGINGAGKSTLYRARPELFTHSKRLNADEILQKMGGDWRKDRDNFRAMREEIKQFQRL' A
#
# COMPACT_ATOMS: atom_id res chain seq x y z
N MET A 1 -9.57 -3.41 -27.33
CA MET A 1 -9.98 -4.01 -26.03
C MET A 1 -9.24 -3.26 -24.94
N SER A 2 -9.94 -2.70 -23.94
CA SER A 2 -9.24 -2.14 -22.78
C SER A 2 -8.54 -3.28 -22.04
N GLU A 3 -7.25 -3.12 -21.72
CA GLU A 3 -6.57 -4.08 -20.86
C GLU A 3 -7.27 -4.16 -19.51
N LEU A 4 -7.53 -5.38 -19.05
CA LEU A 4 -8.06 -5.64 -17.71
C LEU A 4 -6.97 -5.31 -16.68
N LYS A 5 -7.21 -4.28 -15.86
CA LYS A 5 -6.33 -3.94 -14.74
C LYS A 5 -6.33 -5.10 -13.73
N ARG A 6 -5.14 -5.64 -13.45
CA ARG A 6 -4.94 -6.67 -12.42
C ARG A 6 -4.54 -6.02 -11.11
N TYR A 7 -5.25 -6.37 -10.04
CA TYR A 7 -4.93 -5.94 -8.68
C TYR A 7 -4.48 -7.14 -7.84
N LEU A 8 -3.42 -6.96 -7.06
CA LEU A 8 -2.90 -7.96 -6.13
C LEU A 8 -3.04 -7.41 -4.71
N ILE A 9 -3.86 -8.06 -3.90
CA ILE A 9 -4.05 -7.72 -2.49
C ILE A 9 -3.24 -8.69 -1.64
N VAL A 10 -2.28 -8.17 -0.89
CA VAL A 10 -1.52 -8.94 0.10
C VAL A 10 -2.14 -8.71 1.47
N ALA A 11 -2.87 -9.70 1.99
CA ALA A 11 -3.63 -9.61 3.24
C ALA A 11 -3.09 -10.56 4.32
N GLY A 12 -3.43 -10.29 5.58
CA GLY A 12 -3.01 -11.07 6.76
C GLY A 12 -2.86 -10.22 8.00
N ILE A 13 -2.75 -10.84 9.18
CA ILE A 13 -2.56 -10.14 10.47
C ILE A 13 -1.19 -9.44 10.55
N ASN A 14 -1.01 -8.58 11.57
CA ASN A 14 0.31 -8.00 11.87
C ASN A 14 1.28 -9.13 12.27
N GLY A 15 2.50 -9.08 11.73
CA GLY A 15 3.48 -10.15 11.91
C GLY A 15 3.35 -11.33 10.94
N ALA A 16 2.29 -11.43 10.12
CA ALA A 16 2.13 -12.51 9.13
C ALA A 16 3.16 -12.51 7.98
N GLY A 17 4.10 -11.56 7.95
CA GLY A 17 5.16 -11.50 6.94
C GLY A 17 4.81 -10.79 5.63
N LYS A 18 3.71 -10.04 5.54
CA LYS A 18 3.30 -9.30 4.32
C LYS A 18 4.41 -8.39 3.75
N SER A 19 5.05 -7.59 4.60
CA SER A 19 6.15 -6.71 4.19
C SER A 19 7.42 -7.49 3.87
N THR A 20 7.65 -8.62 4.55
CA THR A 20 8.77 -9.53 4.27
C THR A 20 8.60 -10.18 2.89
N LEU A 21 7.41 -10.67 2.55
CA LEU A 21 7.09 -11.24 1.24
C LEU A 21 7.43 -10.26 0.12
N TYR A 22 7.02 -9.00 0.26
CA TYR A 22 7.30 -7.97 -0.74
C TYR A 22 8.80 -7.74 -0.96
N ARG A 23 9.59 -7.74 0.12
CA ARG A 23 11.04 -7.52 0.04
C ARG A 23 11.80 -8.76 -0.43
N ALA A 24 11.37 -9.94 0.01
CA ALA A 24 12.03 -11.21 -0.28
C ALA A 24 11.75 -11.72 -1.69
N ARG A 25 10.57 -11.39 -2.26
CA ARG A 25 10.10 -11.89 -3.55
C ARG A 25 9.63 -10.74 -4.47
N PRO A 26 10.48 -9.74 -4.78
CA PRO A 26 10.08 -8.58 -5.60
C PRO A 26 9.62 -8.95 -7.01
N GLU A 27 10.03 -10.12 -7.53
CA GLU A 27 9.61 -10.63 -8.83
C GLU A 27 8.10 -10.88 -8.92
N LEU A 28 7.42 -11.17 -7.80
CA LEU A 28 5.96 -11.31 -7.75
C LEU A 28 5.23 -9.98 -8.01
N PHE A 29 5.94 -8.85 -7.89
CA PHE A 29 5.38 -7.50 -7.91
C PHE A 29 5.97 -6.62 -9.03
N THR A 30 6.80 -7.17 -9.92
CA THR A 30 7.61 -6.40 -10.91
C THR A 30 6.77 -5.50 -11.83
N HIS A 31 5.55 -5.90 -12.16
CA HIS A 31 4.64 -5.13 -13.01
C HIS A 31 3.48 -4.50 -12.21
N SER A 32 3.72 -4.21 -10.93
CA SER A 32 2.71 -3.63 -10.04
C SER A 32 3.20 -2.32 -9.42
N LYS A 33 2.26 -1.42 -9.13
CA LYS A 33 2.53 -0.26 -8.28
C LYS A 33 2.16 -0.60 -6.85
N ARG A 34 3.11 -0.46 -5.92
CA ARG A 34 2.86 -0.63 -4.48
C ARG A 34 2.05 0.52 -3.94
N LEU A 35 0.95 0.19 -3.26
CA LEU A 35 0.14 1.10 -2.47
C LEU A 35 0.07 0.54 -1.04
N ASN A 36 0.34 1.40 -0.06
CA ASN A 36 0.30 1.05 1.36
C ASN A 36 0.14 2.32 2.21
N ALA A 37 -0.95 2.44 2.97
CA ALA A 37 -1.23 3.58 3.83
C ALA A 37 -0.17 3.83 4.92
N ASP A 38 0.40 2.79 5.54
CA ASP A 38 1.40 2.93 6.60
C ASP A 38 2.69 3.55 6.07
N GLU A 39 3.14 3.16 4.87
CA GLU A 39 4.30 3.75 4.21
C GLU A 39 4.05 5.20 3.78
N ILE A 40 2.81 5.52 3.38
CA ILE A 40 2.41 6.89 3.08
C ILE A 40 2.42 7.74 4.36
N LEU A 41 1.85 7.24 5.46
CA LEU A 41 1.88 7.88 6.76
C LEU A 41 3.31 8.21 7.19
N GLN A 42 4.22 7.23 7.10
CA GLN A 42 5.63 7.40 7.43
C GLN A 42 6.30 8.48 6.57
N LYS A 43 6.08 8.48 5.24
CA LYS A 43 6.63 9.49 4.33
C LYS A 43 6.11 10.90 4.62
N MET A 44 4.91 11.02 5.16
CA MET A 44 4.30 12.29 5.56
C MET A 44 4.75 12.76 6.95
N GLY A 45 5.55 11.97 7.68
CA GLY A 45 5.93 12.24 9.06
C GLY A 45 4.76 12.16 10.04
N GLY A 46 3.71 11.38 9.71
CA GLY A 46 2.51 11.24 10.53
C GLY A 46 2.70 10.29 11.72
N ASP A 47 1.85 10.44 12.74
CA ASP A 47 1.82 9.57 13.91
C ASP A 47 0.67 8.57 13.82
N TRP A 48 0.99 7.27 13.77
CA TRP A 48 -0.01 6.20 13.66
C TRP A 48 -0.95 6.10 14.86
N ARG A 49 -0.59 6.72 16.00
CA ARG A 49 -1.47 6.82 17.17
C ARG A 49 -2.55 7.89 17.01
N LYS A 50 -2.49 8.71 15.97
CA LYS A 50 -3.45 9.80 15.70
C LYS A 50 -4.35 9.42 14.54
N ASP A 51 -5.64 9.25 14.82
CA ASP A 51 -6.64 8.92 13.80
C ASP A 51 -6.62 9.88 12.61
N ARG A 52 -6.46 11.19 12.87
CA ARG A 52 -6.38 12.20 11.81
C ARG A 52 -5.26 11.93 10.81
N ASP A 53 -4.09 11.48 11.29
CA ASP A 53 -2.93 11.23 10.44
C ASP A 53 -3.15 9.93 9.66
N ASN A 54 -3.70 8.89 10.30
CA ASN A 54 -4.12 7.64 9.64
C ASN A 54 -5.13 7.91 8.51
N PHE A 55 -6.20 8.65 8.79
CA PHE A 55 -7.20 9.01 7.78
C PHE A 55 -6.61 9.80 6.63
N ARG A 56 -5.66 10.70 6.91
CA ARG A 56 -4.97 11.48 5.87
C ARG A 56 -4.15 10.56 4.94
N ALA A 57 -3.42 9.60 5.50
CA ALA A 57 -2.65 8.63 4.73
C ALA A 57 -3.54 7.71 3.89
N MET A 58 -4.64 7.19 4.45
CA MET A 58 -5.62 6.36 3.73
C MET A 58 -6.27 7.14 2.56
N ARG A 59 -6.63 8.41 2.77
CA ARG A 59 -7.17 9.25 1.69
C ARG A 59 -6.15 9.46 0.57
N GLU A 60 -4.87 9.63 0.90
CA GLU A 60 -3.82 9.77 -0.10
C GLU A 60 -3.58 8.46 -0.85
N GLU A 61 -3.66 7.31 -0.19
CA GLU A 61 -3.62 5.99 -0.85
C GLU A 61 -4.73 5.85 -1.91
N ILE A 62 -5.98 6.21 -1.56
CA ILE A 62 -7.11 6.19 -2.51
C ILE A 62 -6.86 7.16 -3.67
N LYS A 63 -6.33 8.35 -3.42
CA LYS A 63 -5.97 9.30 -4.50
C LYS A 63 -4.89 8.75 -5.42
N GLN A 64 -3.87 8.07 -4.87
CA GLN A 64 -2.84 7.42 -5.67
C GLN A 64 -3.41 6.27 -6.51
N PHE A 65 -4.37 5.52 -5.96
CA PHE A 65 -5.11 4.47 -6.66
C PHE A 65 -5.94 5.03 -7.82
N GLN A 66 -6.67 6.13 -7.63
CA GLN A 66 -7.49 6.76 -8.67
C GLN A 66 -6.68 7.36 -9.83
N ARG A 67 -5.38 7.60 -9.62
CA ARG A 67 -4.44 8.09 -10.65
C ARG A 67 -3.72 6.98 -11.42
N LEU A 68 -3.96 5.71 -11.08
CA LEU A 68 -3.51 4.54 -11.85
C LEU A 68 -4.38 4.33 -13.08
#